data_AF-A0A0C2FTE4-F1
#
_entry.id   AF-A0A0C2FTE4-F1
#
_cell.length_a   1.000
_cell.length_b   1.000
_cell.length_c   1.000
_cell.angle_alpha   90.00
_cell.angle_beta   90.00
_cell.angle_gamma   90.00
#
_symmetry.space_group_name_H-M   'P 1'
#
loop_
_entity.id
_entity.type
_entity.pdbx_description
1 polymer ?
#
loop_
_entity_poly.entity_id
_entity_poly.type
_entity_poly.pdbx_seq_one_letter_code
_entity_poly.pdbx_strand_id
1 'polypeptide(L)'
;MVEVQDREIYVKPDGRQPTEIEKTIGKLIAENLVENGATLQLGIGTIPDTTLAAMRNHKDLGIHSEAVGDGVLDLIDKGVITGLKKSVMPGKIATSYAYGTKRFHEFINDNPMFRKSMQ
;
A
#
# COMPACT_ATOMS: atom_id res chain seq x y z
N MET A 1 20.46 21.99 16.61
CA MET A 1 20.18 20.65 16.02
C MET A 1 20.15 19.68 17.18
N VAL A 2 19.06 18.94 17.36
CA VAL A 2 18.96 17.90 18.39
C VAL A 2 19.01 16.57 17.67
N GLU A 3 19.93 15.72 18.06
CA GLU A 3 20.03 14.36 17.57
C GLU A 3 19.47 13.41 18.64
N VAL A 4 18.53 12.57 18.24
CA VAL A 4 17.96 11.51 19.10
C VAL A 4 18.17 10.20 18.36
N GLN A 5 19.05 9.37 18.89
CA GLN A 5 19.36 8.04 18.35
C GLN A 5 18.52 6.98 19.07
N ASP A 6 18.30 5.84 18.40
CA ASP A 6 17.69 4.62 18.96
C ASP A 6 16.27 4.77 19.54
N ARG A 7 15.58 5.87 19.24
CA ARG A 7 14.15 5.99 19.56
C ARG A 7 13.34 5.17 18.56
N GLU A 8 12.66 4.15 19.07
CA GLU A 8 11.77 3.34 18.24
C GLU A 8 10.69 4.21 17.56
N ILE A 9 10.50 3.96 16.27
CA ILE A 9 9.39 4.54 15.51
C ILE A 9 8.10 3.91 16.05
N TYR A 10 7.09 4.74 16.29
CA TYR A 10 5.77 4.24 16.64
C TYR A 10 5.16 3.51 15.44
N VAL A 11 4.90 2.22 15.60
CA VAL A 11 4.36 1.34 14.56
C VAL A 11 2.88 1.04 14.79
N LYS A 12 2.18 0.71 13.71
CA LYS A 12 0.80 0.21 13.77
C LYS A 12 0.76 -1.07 14.61
N PRO A 13 -0.01 -1.13 15.72
CA PRO A 13 -0.20 -2.35 16.47
C PRO A 13 -1.00 -3.36 15.64
N ASP A 14 -0.99 -4.62 16.07
CA ASP A 14 -1.77 -5.66 15.40
C ASP A 14 -3.24 -5.25 15.27
N GLY A 15 -3.72 -5.26 14.03
CA GLY A 15 -5.07 -4.85 13.70
C GLY A 15 -6.09 -5.90 14.10
N ARG A 16 -7.34 -5.47 14.34
CA ARG A 16 -8.46 -6.40 14.45
C ARG A 16 -8.69 -7.13 13.13
N GLN A 17 -9.29 -8.32 13.21
CA GLN A 17 -9.71 -9.04 12.01
C GLN A 17 -10.83 -8.28 11.26
N PRO A 18 -10.83 -8.33 9.92
CA PRO A 18 -11.89 -7.77 9.11
C PRO A 18 -13.21 -8.52 9.31
N THR A 19 -14.30 -7.78 9.42
CA THR A 19 -15.66 -8.33 9.42
C THR A 19 -16.04 -8.83 8.02
N GLU A 20 -17.07 -9.66 7.93
CA GLU A 20 -17.59 -10.12 6.64
C GLU A 20 -18.12 -8.98 5.77
N ILE A 21 -18.66 -7.93 6.38
CA ILE A 21 -19.11 -6.72 5.67
C ILE A 21 -17.92 -6.03 5.00
N GLU A 22 -16.82 -5.83 5.72
CA GLU A 22 -15.62 -5.18 5.18
C GLU A 22 -14.93 -6.02 4.10
N LYS A 23 -14.93 -7.35 4.24
CA LYS A 23 -14.47 -8.26 3.17
C LYS A 23 -15.36 -8.14 1.93
N THR A 24 -16.67 -8.07 2.12
CA THR A 24 -17.63 -7.93 1.03
C THR A 24 -17.45 -6.61 0.30
N ILE A 25 -17.29 -5.50 1.03
CA ILE A 25 -16.98 -4.18 0.44
C ILE A 25 -15.69 -4.26 -0.39
N GLY A 26 -14.62 -4.82 0.19
CA GLY A 26 -13.33 -4.95 -0.51
C GLY A 26 -13.42 -5.77 -1.78
N LYS A 27 -14.12 -6.90 -1.74
CA LYS A 27 -14.36 -7.78 -2.89
C LYS A 27 -15.16 -7.08 -3.99
N LEU A 28 -16.25 -6.40 -3.63
CA LEU A 28 -17.09 -5.70 -4.59
C LEU A 28 -16.32 -4.58 -5.30
N ILE A 29 -15.49 -3.82 -4.58
CA ILE A 29 -14.64 -2.79 -5.19
C ILE A 29 -13.63 -3.42 -6.14
N ALA A 30 -12.89 -4.43 -5.67
CA ALA A 30 -11.84 -5.05 -6.47
C ALA A 30 -12.39 -5.72 -7.73
N GLU A 31 -13.46 -6.50 -7.64
CA GLU A 31 -13.96 -7.31 -8.75
C GLU A 31 -14.76 -6.52 -9.78
N ASN A 32 -15.42 -5.43 -9.37
CA ASN A 32 -16.36 -4.72 -10.26
C ASN A 32 -15.84 -3.37 -10.75
N LEU A 33 -14.87 -2.75 -10.06
CA LEU A 33 -14.48 -1.36 -10.32
C LEU A 33 -13.00 -1.18 -10.67
N VAL A 34 -12.16 -2.19 -10.43
CA VAL A 34 -10.71 -2.07 -10.65
C VAL A 34 -10.28 -2.93 -11.82
N GLU A 35 -9.58 -2.29 -12.76
CA GLU A 35 -9.03 -2.95 -13.93
C GLU A 35 -7.54 -3.24 -13.74
N ASN A 36 -7.02 -4.20 -14.53
CA ASN A 36 -5.57 -4.40 -14.64
C ASN A 36 -4.90 -3.12 -15.16
N GLY A 37 -3.74 -2.78 -14.60
CA GLY A 37 -3.03 -1.55 -14.94
C GLY A 37 -3.53 -0.29 -14.23
N ALA A 38 -4.59 -0.37 -13.40
CA ALA A 38 -5.10 0.77 -12.66
C ALA A 38 -4.05 1.38 -11.70
N THR A 39 -4.06 2.70 -11.56
CA THR A 39 -3.28 3.42 -10.54
C THR A 39 -4.18 3.73 -9.36
N LEU A 40 -3.85 3.18 -8.20
CA LEU A 40 -4.70 3.22 -7.02
C LEU A 40 -4.30 4.36 -6.07
N GLN A 41 -5.33 5.00 -5.51
CA GLN A 41 -5.27 5.86 -4.33
C GLN A 41 -6.19 5.23 -3.27
N LEU A 42 -5.67 5.07 -2.05
CA LEU A 42 -6.36 4.40 -0.95
C LEU A 42 -5.70 4.76 0.39
N GLY A 43 -6.50 4.70 1.46
CA GLY A 43 -6.04 4.99 2.82
C GLY A 43 -5.48 3.76 3.54
N ILE A 44 -5.25 3.90 4.84
CA ILE A 44 -4.81 2.83 5.74
C ILE A 44 -6.00 2.40 6.61
N GLY A 45 -6.26 1.09 6.73
CA GLY A 45 -7.33 0.56 7.57
C GLY A 45 -7.95 -0.70 7.00
N THR A 46 -8.94 -1.24 7.70
CA THR A 46 -9.49 -2.56 7.39
C THR A 46 -10.12 -2.66 6.00
N ILE A 47 -10.90 -1.66 5.56
CA ILE A 47 -11.51 -1.65 4.23
C ILE A 47 -10.46 -1.58 3.10
N PRO A 48 -9.51 -0.62 3.08
CA PRO A 48 -8.49 -0.62 2.03
C PRO A 48 -7.61 -1.88 2.06
N ASP A 49 -7.31 -2.42 3.25
CA ASP A 49 -6.56 -3.67 3.39
C ASP A 49 -7.36 -4.87 2.81
N THR A 50 -8.68 -4.97 3.02
CA THR A 50 -9.51 -6.02 2.40
C THR A 50 -9.70 -5.82 0.90
N THR A 51 -9.80 -4.58 0.43
CA THR A 51 -9.82 -4.23 -0.99
C THR A 51 -8.56 -4.73 -1.68
N LEU A 52 -7.37 -4.42 -1.14
CA LEU A 52 -6.10 -4.91 -1.67
C LEU A 52 -6.00 -6.45 -1.58
N ALA A 53 -6.43 -7.04 -0.48
CA ALA A 53 -6.44 -8.50 -0.35
C ALA A 53 -7.31 -9.21 -1.42
N ALA A 54 -8.38 -8.56 -1.88
CA ALA A 54 -9.22 -9.05 -2.97
C ALA A 54 -8.60 -8.83 -4.37
N MET A 55 -7.55 -8.01 -4.50
CA MET A 55 -6.90 -7.71 -5.77
C MET A 55 -5.82 -8.73 -6.19
N ARG A 56 -5.66 -9.85 -5.49
CA ARG A 56 -4.57 -10.83 -5.73
C ARG A 56 -4.48 -11.40 -7.16
N ASN A 57 -5.56 -11.33 -7.94
CA ASN A 57 -5.60 -11.81 -9.33
C ASN A 57 -5.46 -10.68 -10.38
N HIS A 58 -5.36 -9.42 -9.93
CA HIS A 58 -5.11 -8.29 -10.82
C HIS A 58 -3.66 -8.30 -11.28
N LYS A 59 -3.36 -7.50 -12.30
CA LYS A 59 -2.04 -7.40 -12.93
C LYS A 59 -1.67 -5.94 -13.14
N ASP A 60 -0.38 -5.67 -12.99
CA ASP A 60 0.25 -4.39 -13.31
C ASP A 60 -0.34 -3.17 -12.59
N LEU A 61 -0.88 -3.36 -11.39
CA LEU A 61 -1.41 -2.26 -10.59
C LEU A 61 -0.30 -1.27 -10.21
N GLY A 62 -0.65 0.00 -10.13
CA GLY A 62 0.21 1.07 -9.63
C GLY A 62 -0.33 1.69 -8.35
N ILE A 63 0.56 2.32 -7.56
CA ILE A 63 0.17 3.09 -6.37
C ILE A 63 0.62 4.55 -6.55
N HIS A 64 -0.34 5.47 -6.41
CA HIS A 64 -0.10 6.89 -6.23
C HIS A 64 -1.10 7.39 -5.17
N SER A 65 -0.67 7.45 -3.92
CA SER A 65 -1.57 7.70 -2.79
C SER A 65 -0.98 8.65 -1.78
N GLU A 66 -1.82 9.46 -1.12
CA GLU A 66 -1.40 10.29 0.01
C GLU A 66 -0.75 9.45 1.11
N ALA A 67 -1.38 8.33 1.48
CA ALA A 67 -0.92 7.39 2.49
C ALA A 67 -0.73 5.96 1.95
N VAL A 68 0.29 5.25 2.43
CA VAL A 68 0.52 3.82 2.17
C VAL A 68 0.86 3.08 3.47
N GLY A 69 0.36 1.85 3.61
CA GLY A 69 0.64 0.96 4.74
C GLY A 69 0.75 -0.50 4.32
N ASP A 70 0.65 -1.42 5.27
CA ASP A 70 0.96 -2.85 5.11
C ASP A 70 0.24 -3.57 3.96
N GLY A 71 -0.99 -3.15 3.63
CA GLY A 71 -1.85 -3.85 2.66
C GLY A 71 -1.23 -4.00 1.27
N VAL A 72 -0.23 -3.18 0.90
CA VAL A 72 0.42 -3.26 -0.41
C VAL A 72 1.49 -4.37 -0.48
N LEU A 73 2.08 -4.76 0.65
CA LEU A 73 3.26 -5.64 0.68
C LEU A 73 3.00 -6.97 -0.02
N ASP A 74 1.90 -7.62 0.33
CA ASP A 74 1.48 -8.90 -0.25
C ASP A 74 1.29 -8.86 -1.76
N LEU A 75 0.85 -7.72 -2.30
CA LEU A 75 0.63 -7.56 -3.74
C LEU A 75 1.91 -7.16 -4.48
N ILE A 76 2.83 -6.46 -3.82
CA ILE A 76 4.17 -6.22 -4.34
C ILE A 76 4.93 -7.54 -4.46
N ASP A 77 4.95 -8.34 -3.38
CA ASP A 77 5.63 -9.65 -3.35
C ASP A 77 5.10 -10.60 -4.43
N LYS A 78 3.81 -10.51 -4.79
CA LYS A 78 3.18 -11.30 -5.85
C LYS A 78 3.36 -10.74 -7.26
N GLY A 79 3.99 -9.57 -7.42
CA GLY A 79 4.11 -8.89 -8.71
C GLY A 79 2.78 -8.36 -9.25
N VAL A 80 1.76 -8.23 -8.39
CA VAL A 80 0.47 -7.62 -8.75
C VAL A 80 0.59 -6.11 -8.80
N ILE A 81 1.26 -5.51 -7.81
CA ILE A 81 1.67 -4.10 -7.83
C ILE A 81 3.05 -4.00 -8.45
N THR A 82 3.11 -3.51 -9.68
CA THR A 82 4.37 -3.26 -10.40
C THR A 82 4.59 -1.77 -10.64
N GLY A 83 3.52 -0.99 -10.74
CA GLY A 83 3.57 0.42 -11.10
C GLY A 83 4.04 0.70 -12.54
N LEU A 84 4.25 -0.33 -13.37
CA LEU A 84 4.83 -0.18 -14.71
C LEU A 84 3.89 0.51 -15.70
N LYS A 85 2.57 0.46 -15.45
CA LYS A 85 1.54 1.09 -16.28
C LYS A 85 1.19 2.52 -15.87
N LYS A 86 1.80 3.05 -14.80
CA LYS A 86 1.56 4.42 -14.35
C LYS A 86 2.08 5.43 -15.37
N SER A 87 1.29 6.46 -15.65
CA SER A 87 1.70 7.57 -16.53
C SER A 87 2.78 8.46 -15.93
N VAL A 88 2.84 8.55 -14.59
CA VAL A 88 3.81 9.36 -13.84
C VAL A 88 4.55 8.47 -12.85
N MET A 89 5.88 8.60 -12.80
CA MET A 89 6.76 7.76 -11.97
C MET A 89 6.49 6.25 -12.15
N PRO A 90 6.65 5.71 -13.38
CA PRO A 90 6.48 4.29 -13.64
C PRO A 90 7.46 3.44 -12.81
N GLY A 91 7.00 2.28 -12.36
CA GLY A 91 7.77 1.38 -11.51
C GLY A 91 7.97 1.85 -10.06
N LYS A 92 7.34 2.98 -9.67
CA LYS A 92 7.43 3.54 -8.32
C LYS A 92 6.09 3.53 -7.60
N ILE A 93 6.13 3.34 -6.29
CA ILE A 93 5.06 3.67 -5.35
C ILE A 93 5.28 5.13 -4.94
N ALA A 94 4.38 6.00 -5.38
CA ALA A 94 4.44 7.43 -5.05
C ALA A 94 3.55 7.70 -3.84
N THR A 95 4.11 8.28 -2.78
CA THR A 95 3.34 8.61 -1.57
C THR A 95 3.89 9.78 -0.78
N SER A 96 3.02 10.46 -0.01
CA SER A 96 3.40 11.56 0.88
C SER A 96 3.61 11.10 2.32
N TYR A 97 2.94 10.01 2.72
CA TYR A 97 2.90 9.50 4.08
C TYR A 97 2.93 7.96 4.09
N ALA A 98 3.72 7.37 5.00
CA ALA A 98 3.85 5.93 5.12
C ALA A 98 3.75 5.52 6.59
N TYR A 99 2.85 4.60 6.91
CA TYR A 99 2.62 4.13 8.27
C TYR A 99 2.09 2.70 8.28
N GLY A 100 2.73 1.84 9.07
CA GLY A 100 2.37 0.43 9.13
C GLY A 100 3.09 -0.30 10.26
N THR A 101 3.14 -1.62 10.16
CA THR A 101 3.85 -2.45 11.13
C THR A 101 5.36 -2.28 11.00
N LYS A 102 6.12 -2.84 11.96
CA LYS A 102 7.58 -2.90 11.87
C LYS A 102 8.07 -3.54 10.57
N ARG A 103 7.42 -4.62 10.11
CA ARG A 103 7.70 -5.28 8.82
C ARG A 103 7.57 -4.30 7.65
N PHE A 104 6.53 -3.46 7.65
CA PHE A 104 6.36 -2.45 6.62
C PHE A 104 7.47 -1.41 6.66
N HIS A 105 7.82 -0.89 7.84
CA HIS A 105 8.92 0.05 7.98
C HIS A 105 10.27 -0.50 7.52
N GLU A 106 10.57 -1.77 7.87
CA GLU A 106 11.78 -2.46 7.39
C GLU A 106 11.76 -2.65 5.87
N PHE A 107 10.61 -2.96 5.28
CA PHE A 107 10.47 -3.16 3.84
C PHE A 107 10.68 -1.88 3.01
N ILE A 108 10.21 -0.74 3.51
CA ILE A 108 10.34 0.54 2.79
C ILE A 108 11.70 1.21 3.00
N ASN A 109 12.44 0.82 4.03
CA ASN A 109 13.73 1.40 4.35
C ASN A 109 14.71 1.22 3.18
N ASP A 110 15.23 2.33 2.66
CA ASP A 110 16.11 2.39 1.47
C ASP A 110 15.58 1.65 0.22
N ASN A 111 14.27 1.42 0.14
CA ASN A 111 13.68 0.70 -0.99
C ASN A 111 13.43 1.67 -2.15
N PRO A 112 14.15 1.54 -3.29
CA PRO A 112 14.04 2.47 -4.40
C PRO A 112 12.69 2.41 -5.11
N MET A 113 11.84 1.42 -4.81
CA MET A 113 10.46 1.37 -5.30
C MET A 113 9.62 2.51 -4.71
N PHE A 114 9.91 2.99 -3.49
CA PHE A 114 9.16 4.05 -2.84
C PHE A 114 9.74 5.42 -3.17
N ARG A 115 8.87 6.38 -3.53
CA ARG A 115 9.25 7.77 -3.79
C ARG A 115 8.33 8.69 -2.98
N LYS A 116 8.94 9.55 -2.16
CA LYS A 116 8.22 10.64 -1.50
C LYS A 116 7.74 11.63 -2.57
N SER A 117 6.44 11.86 -2.65
CA SER A 117 5.86 12.90 -3.53
C SER A 117 6.02 14.27 -2.90
N MET A 118 7.26 14.76 -2.83
CA MET A 118 7.57 16.14 -2.54
C MET A 118 8.68 16.60 -3.49
N GLN A 119 8.23 17.15 -4.62
CA GLN A 119 8.98 17.81 -5.69
C GLN A 119 9.92 16.92 -6.54
#